data_AF-A0A6B0WTA3-F1
#
_entry.id   AF-A0A6B0WTA3-F1
#
_cell.length_a   1.000
_cell.length_b   1.000
_cell.length_c   1.000
_cell.angle_alpha   90.00
_cell.angle_beta   90.00
_cell.angle_gamma   90.00
#
_symmetry.space_group_name_H-M   'P 1'
#
loop_
_entity.id
_entity.type
_entity.pdbx_description
1 polymer ?
#
loop_
_entity_poly.entity_id
_entity_poly.type
_entity_poly.pdbx_seq_one_letter_code
_entity_poly.pdbx_strand_id
1 'polypeptide(L)'
;MQISVIIPVLNEEAVIGACLAQFCGVEDVELIVVDGGSTDDTQEVVEALGRAQWVQVGKAGRALQMNAGVERATGDVFLFLHADTFLPSDGLMLI
;
A
#
# COMPACT_ATOMS: atom_id res chain seq x y z
N MET A 1 -11.81 13.97 -5.27
CA MET A 1 -11.81 12.54 -5.60
C MET A 1 -10.64 11.94 -4.87
N GLN A 2 -10.87 10.98 -3.99
CA GLN A 2 -9.82 10.36 -3.18
C GLN A 2 -9.43 9.01 -3.76
N ILE A 3 -8.12 8.75 -3.87
CA ILE A 3 -7.60 7.46 -4.36
C ILE A 3 -7.12 6.63 -3.17
N SER A 4 -7.61 5.41 -3.06
CA SER A 4 -7.10 4.41 -2.10
C SER A 4 -6.08 3.55 -2.79
N VAL A 5 -4.80 3.69 -2.41
CA VAL A 5 -3.70 2.89 -2.93
C VAL A 5 -3.53 1.67 -2.03
N ILE A 6 -3.85 0.51 -2.59
CA ILE A 6 -3.83 -0.77 -1.90
C ILE A 6 -2.57 -1.53 -2.33
N ILE A 7 -1.70 -1.79 -1.36
CA ILE A 7 -0.34 -2.32 -1.57
C ILE A 7 -0.23 -3.69 -0.90
N PRO A 8 -0.45 -4.79 -1.63
CA PRO A 8 -0.24 -6.13 -1.08
C PRO A 8 1.26 -6.40 -0.92
N VAL A 9 1.68 -6.83 0.28
CA VAL A 9 3.09 -7.13 0.61
C VAL A 9 3.27 -8.54 1.17
N LEU A 10 4.45 -9.12 0.96
CA LEU A 10 4.91 -10.33 1.63
C LEU A 10 6.44 -10.34 1.58
N ASN A 11 7.09 -10.03 2.70
CA ASN A 11 8.54 -9.89 2.83
C ASN A 11 9.14 -8.86 1.85
N GLU A 12 8.74 -7.59 2.00
CA GLU A 12 9.10 -6.48 1.12
C GLU A 12 9.91 -5.39 1.84
N GLU A 13 10.60 -5.71 2.95
CA GLU A 13 11.35 -4.74 3.79
C GLU A 13 12.32 -3.86 2.98
N ALA A 14 12.90 -4.43 1.92
CA ALA A 14 13.90 -3.78 1.09
C ALA A 14 13.32 -2.70 0.14
N VAL A 15 12.03 -2.76 -0.18
CA VAL A 15 11.41 -1.92 -1.23
C VAL A 15 10.22 -1.10 -0.75
N ILE A 16 9.47 -1.59 0.24
CA ILE A 16 8.20 -0.96 0.66
C ILE A 16 8.39 0.49 1.12
N GLY A 17 9.50 0.80 1.80
CA GLY A 17 9.80 2.15 2.25
C GLY A 17 9.93 3.15 1.09
N ALA A 18 10.60 2.76 0.01
CA ALA A 18 10.74 3.60 -1.18
C ALA A 18 9.40 3.76 -1.93
N CYS A 19 8.60 2.69 -1.99
CA CYS A 19 7.26 2.75 -2.56
C CYS A 19 6.36 3.71 -1.80
N LEU A 20 6.32 3.65 -0.47
CA LEU A 20 5.50 4.57 0.33
C LEU A 20 6.00 6.02 0.26
N ALA A 21 7.33 6.22 0.20
CA ALA A 21 7.92 7.55 0.12
C ALA A 21 7.50 8.34 -1.12
N GLN A 22 7.10 7.68 -2.22
CA GLN A 22 6.63 8.37 -3.43
C GLN A 22 5.31 9.13 -3.20
N PHE A 23 4.55 8.78 -2.15
CA PHE A 23 3.29 9.42 -1.78
C PHE A 23 3.45 10.46 -0.67
N CYS A 24 4.67 10.69 -0.17
CA CYS A 24 4.92 11.74 0.81
C CYS A 24 4.54 13.13 0.25
N GLY A 25 3.70 13.85 0.98
CA GLY A 25 3.20 15.16 0.56
C GLY A 25 2.02 15.13 -0.42
N VAL A 26 1.51 13.95 -0.77
CA VAL A 26 0.27 13.80 -1.53
C VAL A 26 -0.92 13.72 -0.55
N GLU A 27 -1.77 14.75 -0.55
CA GLU A 27 -2.86 14.89 0.43
C GLU A 27 -4.09 14.01 0.10
N ASP A 28 -4.42 13.84 -1.18
CA ASP A 28 -5.65 13.15 -1.64
C ASP A 28 -5.48 11.63 -1.84
N VAL A 29 -4.53 11.01 -1.13
CA VAL A 29 -4.24 9.57 -1.21
C VAL A 29 -4.38 8.88 0.14
N GLU A 30 -5.20 7.84 0.19
CA GLU A 30 -5.27 6.88 1.28
C GLU A 30 -4.29 5.72 0.98
N LEU A 31 -3.39 5.39 1.92
CA LEU A 31 -2.41 4.33 1.74
C LEU A 31 -2.77 3.14 2.64
N ILE A 32 -2.97 1.98 2.03
CA ILE A 32 -3.33 0.75 2.74
C ILE A 32 -2.35 -0.33 2.34
N VAL A 33 -1.51 -0.76 3.29
CA VAL A 33 -0.56 -1.85 3.11
C VAL A 33 -1.21 -3.12 3.67
N VAL A 34 -1.31 -4.15 2.83
CA VAL A 34 -1.96 -5.41 3.19
C VAL A 34 -0.98 -6.56 3.17
N ASP A 35 -0.62 -7.03 4.36
CA ASP A 35 0.37 -8.05 4.59
C ASP A 35 -0.18 -9.47 4.51
N GLY A 36 0.52 -10.32 3.76
CA GLY A 36 0.22 -11.74 3.58
C GLY A 36 0.82 -12.66 4.65
N GLY A 37 1.40 -12.12 5.71
CA GLY A 37 2.15 -12.85 6.73
C GLY A 37 3.66 -12.72 6.54
N SER A 38 4.15 -11.48 6.45
CA SER A 38 5.59 -11.19 6.41
C SER A 38 6.28 -11.68 7.69
N THR A 39 7.54 -12.06 7.53
CA THR A 39 8.43 -12.60 8.58
C THR A 39 9.74 -11.83 8.68
N ASP A 40 9.88 -10.78 7.88
CA ASP A 40 10.98 -9.82 7.87
C ASP A 40 10.51 -8.49 8.47
N ASP A 41 11.30 -7.42 8.36
CA ASP A 41 11.01 -6.12 8.99
C ASP A 41 10.00 -5.26 8.19
N THR A 42 9.21 -5.85 7.28
CA THR A 42 8.26 -5.11 6.42
C THR A 42 7.29 -4.27 7.25
N GLN A 43 6.76 -4.81 8.34
CA GLN A 43 5.79 -4.10 9.19
C GLN A 43 6.45 -2.90 9.86
N GLU A 44 7.64 -3.10 10.42
CA GLU A 44 8.43 -2.10 11.10
C GLU A 44 8.75 -0.91 10.17
N VAL A 45 9.13 -1.20 8.92
CA VAL A 45 9.40 -0.16 7.91
C VAL A 45 8.13 0.66 7.60
N VAL A 46 6.97 0.01 7.50
CA VAL A 46 5.68 0.68 7.20
C VAL A 46 5.22 1.53 8.38
N GLU A 47 5.29 1.00 9.60
CA GLU A 47 4.90 1.70 10.82
C GLU A 47 5.80 2.91 11.10
N ALA A 48 7.11 2.80 10.85
CA ALA A 48 8.06 3.89 11.03
C ALA A 48 7.74 5.13 10.18
N LEU A 49 7.09 4.96 9.03
CA LEU A 49 6.64 6.08 8.19
C LEU A 49 5.37 6.77 8.73
N GLY A 50 4.55 6.07 9.53
CA GLY A 50 3.37 6.62 10.20
C GLY A 50 2.27 7.16 9.27
N ARG A 51 2.31 6.84 7.97
CA ARG A 51 1.41 7.40 6.94
C ARG A 51 0.44 6.40 6.32
N ALA A 52 0.75 5.11 6.40
CA ALA A 52 -0.05 4.04 5.82
C ALA A 52 -0.79 3.25 6.90
N GLN A 53 -2.00 2.80 6.57
CA GLN A 53 -2.72 1.84 7.38
C GLN A 53 -2.16 0.43 7.13
N TRP A 54 -1.77 -0.26 8.21
CA TRP A 54 -1.39 -1.67 8.15
C TRP A 54 -2.61 -2.59 8.30
N VAL A 55 -2.71 -3.59 7.44
CA VAL A 55 -3.74 -4.63 7.45
C VAL A 55 -3.05 -5.96 7.28
N GLN A 56 -3.41 -6.96 8.09
CA GLN A 56 -2.84 -8.31 7.97
C GLN A 56 -3.94 -9.30 7.62
N VAL A 57 -3.66 -10.20 6.67
CA VAL A 57 -4.53 -11.35 6.36
C VAL A 57 -3.94 -12.65 6.91
N GLY A 58 -4.80 -13.61 7.25
CA GLY A 58 -4.35 -14.87 7.86
C GLY A 58 -3.61 -15.84 6.91
N LYS A 59 -3.54 -15.53 5.62
CA LYS A 59 -2.82 -16.32 4.62
C LYS A 59 -2.46 -15.45 3.42
N ALA A 60 -1.23 -15.60 2.93
CA ALA A 60 -0.76 -14.99 1.70
C ALA A 60 -1.66 -15.34 0.50
N GLY A 61 -1.93 -14.34 -0.33
CA GLY A 61 -2.71 -14.51 -1.54
C GLY A 61 -3.08 -13.15 -2.11
N ARG A 62 -2.62 -12.87 -3.34
CA ARG A 62 -2.79 -11.55 -3.98
C ARG A 62 -4.23 -11.05 -3.91
N ALA A 63 -5.19 -11.88 -4.33
CA ALA A 63 -6.61 -11.54 -4.30
C ALA A 63 -7.14 -11.33 -2.86
N LEU A 64 -6.68 -12.13 -1.89
CA LEU A 64 -7.10 -11.98 -0.49
C LEU A 64 -6.62 -10.64 0.08
N GLN A 65 -5.36 -10.30 -0.17
CA GLN A 65 -4.76 -9.05 0.27
C GLN A 65 -5.44 -7.85 -0.40
N MET A 66 -5.63 -7.89 -1.72
CA MET A 66 -6.31 -6.82 -2.46
C MET A 66 -7.75 -6.62 -1.98
N ASN A 67 -8.51 -7.70 -1.80
CA ASN A 67 -9.90 -7.61 -1.31
C ASN A 67 -9.98 -7.08 0.13
N ALA A 68 -9.11 -7.55 1.02
CA ALA A 68 -9.05 -7.03 2.39
C ALA A 68 -8.65 -5.55 2.43
N GLY A 69 -7.80 -5.10 1.49
CA GLY A 69 -7.50 -3.68 1.32
C GLY A 69 -8.72 -2.87 0.90
N VAL A 70 -9.50 -3.37 -0.07
CA VAL A 70 -10.76 -2.73 -0.50
C VAL A 70 -11.77 -2.63 0.65
N GLU A 71 -11.86 -3.64 1.51
CA GLU A 71 -12.75 -3.61 2.68
C GLU A 71 -12.38 -2.52 3.70
N ARG A 72 -11.14 -2.01 3.68
CA ARG A 72 -10.66 -0.91 4.53
C ARG A 72 -10.65 0.43 3.82
N ALA A 73 -10.69 0.42 2.49
CA ALA A 73 -10.61 1.61 1.67
C ALA A 73 -11.85 2.49 1.79
N THR A 74 -11.63 3.80 1.80
CA THR A 74 -12.69 4.82 1.88
C THR A 74 -12.73 5.75 0.66
N GLY A 75 -11.70 5.72 -0.18
CA GLY A 75 -11.63 6.54 -1.39
C GLY A 75 -12.58 6.10 -2.52
N ASP A 76 -12.78 7.01 -3.47
CA ASP A 76 -13.65 6.84 -4.63
C ASP A 76 -13.09 5.86 -5.68
N VAL A 77 -11.75 5.77 -5.75
CA VAL A 77 -11.01 4.93 -6.70
C VAL A 77 -10.05 4.02 -5.96
N PHE A 78 -9.95 2.77 -6.41
CA PHE A 78 -8.98 1.81 -5.90
C PHE A 78 -7.83 1.64 -6.88
N LEU A 79 -6.62 2.03 -6.47
CA LEU A 79 -5.39 1.75 -7.20
C LEU A 79 -4.66 0.61 -6.51
N PHE A 80 -4.51 -0.51 -7.19
CA PHE A 80 -3.67 -1.59 -6.71
C PHE A 80 -2.24 -1.41 -7.20
N LEU A 81 -1.29 -1.32 -6.28
CA LEU A 81 0.11 -1.03 -6.58
C LEU A 81 1.02 -2.05 -5.89
N HIS A 82 2.05 -2.53 -6.59
CA HIS A 82 3.06 -3.40 -5.98
C HIS A 82 4.15 -2.59 -5.29
N ALA A 83 4.77 -3.18 -4.25
CA ALA A 83 5.79 -2.54 -3.43
C ALA A 83 7.08 -2.19 -4.21
N ASP A 84 7.27 -2.77 -5.38
CA ASP A 84 8.40 -2.53 -6.30
C ASP A 84 8.06 -1.56 -7.45
N THR A 85 6.85 -0.97 -7.45
CA THR A 85 6.36 -0.13 -8.54
C THR A 85 6.40 1.36 -8.19
N PHE A 86 6.92 2.16 -9.13
CA PHE A 86 6.94 3.61 -9.06
C PHE A 86 6.05 4.22 -10.14
N LEU A 87 5.16 5.12 -9.73
CA LEU A 87 4.36 5.91 -10.65
C LEU A 87 5.21 7.04 -11.27
N PRO A 88 4.93 7.43 -12.52
CA PRO A 88 5.37 8.72 -13.03
C PRO A 88 4.89 9.86 -12.12
N SER A 89 5.59 11.00 -12.13
CA SER A 89 5.25 12.16 -11.29
C SER A 89 3.81 12.66 -11.47
N ASP A 90 3.24 12.46 -12.66
CA ASP A 90 1.87 12.81 -13.04
C ASP A 90 0.93 11.59 -13.09
N GLY A 91 1.39 10.39 -12.71
CA GLY A 91 0.64 9.15 -12.87
C GLY A 91 -0.72 9.14 -12.15
N LEU A 92 -0.80 9.77 -10.98
CA LEU A 92 -2.07 9.90 -10.24
C LEU A 92 -3.09 10.82 -10.94
N MET A 93 -2.64 11.76 -11.77
CA MET A 93 -3.52 12.68 -12.51
C MET A 93 -4.18 12.02 -13.72
N LEU A 94 -3.73 10.81 -14.09
CA LEU A 94 -4.22 10.05 -15.23
C LEU A 94 -5.29 9.01 -14.83
N ILE A 95 -5.60 8.92 -13.54
CA ILE A 95 -6.59 8.01 -12.93
C ILE A 95 -7.90 8.79 -12.74
#